data_AF-E1ZTE8-F1
#
_entry.id   AF-E1ZTE8-F1
#
_cell.length_a   1.000
_cell.length_b   1.000
_cell.length_c   1.000
_cell.angle_alpha   90.00
_cell.angle_beta   90.00
_cell.angle_gamma   90.00
#
_symmetry.space_group_name_H-M   'P 1'
#
loop_
_entity.id
_entity.type
_entity.pdbx_description
1 polymer ?
#
loop_
_entity_poly.entity_id
_entity_poly.type
_entity_poly.pdbx_seq_one_letter_code
_entity_poly.pdbx_strand_id
1 'polypeptide(L)'
;MGEGGDDTGMVMMGGSVNMDDPCYTTPSADSCFSFNRSDADWTDDLTQLCSAMPFMIGCSLWGQCQNGTASGTYCVLPSLVGDVCIDMPRMKGCEAYNALCGGNATAVEQCMSPGPIPDVLTTFTAKEGLESLCDTHCMAGCGACGSSGDWTTCTDPLMVLARMCFEMEMMPECGATGFTTMCEDEEVKATFPLVCEEPPAPVDDCA
;
A
#
# COMPACT_ATOMS: atom_id res chain seq x y z
N MET A 1 -41.77 -6.49 29.75
CA MET A 1 -40.61 -5.59 29.55
C MET A 1 -39.41 -6.49 29.53
N GLY A 2 -38.98 -6.91 28.35
CA GLY A 2 -37.87 -7.84 28.16
C GLY A 2 -36.85 -7.15 27.27
N GLU A 3 -35.67 -6.92 27.82
CA GLU A 3 -34.50 -6.38 27.13
C GLU A 3 -33.91 -7.50 26.28
N GLY A 4 -34.03 -7.37 24.96
CA GLY A 4 -33.35 -8.23 23.99
C GLY A 4 -31.93 -7.72 23.80
N GLY A 5 -30.94 -8.47 24.29
CA GLY A 5 -29.54 -8.22 24.00
C GLY A 5 -29.23 -8.68 22.58
N ASP A 6 -28.96 -7.73 21.68
CA ASP A 6 -28.37 -8.01 20.38
C ASP A 6 -26.94 -8.49 20.60
N ASP A 7 -26.78 -9.81 20.54
CA ASP A 7 -25.51 -10.52 20.47
C ASP A 7 -24.90 -10.24 19.09
N THR A 8 -24.33 -9.04 18.93
CA THR A 8 -23.54 -8.68 17.75
C THR A 8 -22.24 -9.47 17.82
N GLY A 9 -22.33 -10.75 17.46
CA GLY A 9 -21.20 -11.65 17.33
C GLY A 9 -20.13 -10.97 16.48
N MET A 10 -18.97 -10.72 17.08
CA MET A 10 -17.81 -10.15 16.41
C MET A 10 -17.51 -11.05 15.20
N VAL A 11 -17.87 -10.57 14.01
CA VAL A 11 -17.49 -11.23 12.75
C VAL A 11 -15.97 -11.26 12.75
N MET A 12 -15.43 -12.47 12.90
CA MET A 12 -14.00 -12.70 12.75
C MET A 12 -13.69 -12.34 11.31
N MET A 13 -13.19 -11.12 11.07
CA MET A 13 -12.65 -10.70 9.77
C MET A 13 -11.77 -11.84 9.26
N GLY A 14 -12.16 -12.42 8.13
CA GLY A 14 -11.51 -13.59 7.53
C GLY A 14 -10.05 -13.29 7.21
N GLY A 15 -9.24 -14.34 7.02
CA GLY A 15 -7.98 -14.18 6.30
C GLY A 15 -8.24 -14.32 4.80
N SER A 16 -7.18 -14.45 4.01
CA SER A 16 -7.30 -14.82 2.60
C SER A 16 -8.16 -16.07 2.38
N VAL A 17 -9.03 -16.01 1.37
CA VAL A 17 -9.93 -17.11 0.97
C VAL A 17 -9.34 -17.95 -0.16
N ASN A 18 -9.98 -19.10 -0.46
CA ASN A 18 -9.69 -19.96 -1.62
C ASN A 18 -8.22 -20.43 -1.75
N MET A 19 -7.63 -20.85 -0.62
CA MET A 19 -6.23 -21.30 -0.54
C MET A 19 -6.04 -22.83 -0.61
N ASP A 20 -6.98 -23.57 -1.24
CA ASP A 20 -6.95 -25.04 -1.27
C ASP A 20 -5.99 -25.63 -2.32
N ASP A 21 -5.45 -24.80 -3.23
CA ASP A 21 -4.52 -25.25 -4.27
C ASP A 21 -3.16 -25.67 -3.67
N PRO A 22 -2.53 -26.76 -4.13
CA PRO A 22 -1.19 -27.17 -3.68
C PRO A 22 -0.13 -26.06 -3.78
N CYS A 23 -0.26 -25.11 -4.71
CA CYS A 23 0.67 -23.99 -4.88
C CYS A 23 0.73 -23.05 -3.67
N TYR A 24 -0.30 -22.99 -2.82
CA TYR A 24 -0.21 -22.26 -1.55
C TYR A 24 0.68 -22.96 -0.50
N THR A 25 0.99 -24.24 -0.68
CA THR A 25 1.88 -24.98 0.23
C THR A 25 3.28 -25.22 -0.36
N THR A 26 3.37 -25.35 -1.68
CA THR A 26 4.62 -25.59 -2.41
C THR A 26 4.70 -24.70 -3.65
N PRO A 27 4.82 -23.36 -3.48
CA PRO A 27 4.79 -22.40 -4.59
C PRO A 27 5.98 -22.54 -5.54
N SER A 28 7.05 -23.21 -5.10
CA SER A 28 8.27 -23.46 -5.89
C SER A 28 8.15 -24.65 -6.85
N ALA A 29 7.04 -25.39 -6.83
CA ALA A 29 6.87 -26.51 -7.74
C ALA A 29 6.68 -26.02 -9.18
N ASP A 30 7.31 -26.67 -10.17
CA ASP A 30 7.18 -26.30 -11.58
C ASP A 30 5.72 -26.26 -12.06
N SER A 31 4.84 -27.09 -11.47
CA SER A 31 3.40 -27.09 -11.76
C SER A 31 2.69 -25.79 -11.38
N CYS A 32 3.30 -24.97 -10.52
CA CYS A 32 2.77 -23.69 -10.08
C CYS A 32 3.13 -22.52 -11.00
N PHE A 33 3.91 -22.74 -12.05
CA PHE A 33 4.31 -21.68 -12.97
C PHE A 33 3.12 -20.88 -13.51
N SER A 34 2.10 -21.59 -14.00
CA SER A 34 0.88 -21.01 -14.54
C SER A 34 -0.24 -20.88 -13.51
N PHE A 35 0.06 -21.03 -12.22
CA PHE A 35 -0.93 -20.80 -11.17
C PHE A 35 -1.32 -19.32 -11.18
N ASN A 36 -2.62 -19.05 -11.10
CA ASN A 36 -3.16 -17.70 -11.13
C ASN A 36 -4.28 -17.59 -10.12
N ARG A 37 -4.07 -16.80 -9.06
CA ARG A 37 -5.13 -16.44 -8.12
C ARG A 37 -6.04 -15.41 -8.78
N SER A 38 -7.34 -15.52 -8.53
CA SER A 38 -8.32 -14.69 -9.22
C SER A 38 -8.27 -13.23 -8.76
N ASP A 39 -8.64 -12.31 -9.64
CA ASP A 39 -8.74 -10.88 -9.31
C ASP A 39 -9.75 -10.61 -8.19
N ALA A 40 -10.83 -11.41 -8.12
CA ALA A 40 -11.80 -11.29 -7.04
C ALA A 40 -11.15 -11.60 -5.68
N ASP A 41 -10.35 -12.67 -5.60
CA ASP A 41 -9.69 -13.05 -4.34
C ASP A 41 -8.65 -12.01 -3.92
N TRP A 42 -7.87 -11.47 -4.86
CA TRP A 42 -6.92 -10.39 -4.56
C TRP A 42 -7.61 -9.09 -4.14
N THR A 43 -8.74 -8.77 -4.77
CA THR A 43 -9.55 -7.61 -4.39
C THR A 43 -10.11 -7.76 -2.99
N ASP A 44 -10.57 -8.96 -2.62
CA ASP A 44 -11.04 -9.26 -1.27
C ASP A 44 -9.90 -9.13 -0.24
N ASP A 45 -8.69 -9.59 -0.58
CA ASP A 45 -7.50 -9.41 0.27
C ASP A 45 -7.18 -7.92 0.48
N LEU A 46 -7.08 -7.12 -0.60
CA LEU A 46 -6.83 -5.66 -0.52
C LEU A 46 -7.93 -4.92 0.22
N THR A 47 -9.19 -5.27 0.00
CA THR A 47 -10.33 -4.66 0.69
C THR A 47 -10.23 -4.87 2.20
N GLN A 48 -9.86 -6.08 2.64
CA GLN A 48 -9.67 -6.37 4.06
C GLN A 48 -8.48 -5.61 4.64
N LEU A 49 -7.34 -5.60 3.94
CA LEU A 49 -6.13 -4.88 4.34
C LEU A 49 -6.41 -3.37 4.51
N CYS A 50 -6.98 -2.75 3.48
CA CYS A 50 -7.20 -1.31 3.44
C CYS A 50 -8.41 -0.84 4.25
N SER A 51 -9.36 -1.73 4.56
CA SER A 51 -10.41 -1.41 5.55
C SER A 51 -9.86 -1.41 6.98
N ALA A 52 -8.82 -2.21 7.26
CA ALA A 52 -8.20 -2.26 8.58
C ALA A 52 -7.23 -1.10 8.82
N MET A 53 -6.42 -0.75 7.81
CA MET A 53 -5.47 0.37 7.87
C MET A 53 -5.47 1.15 6.54
N PRO A 54 -6.41 2.09 6.35
CA PRO A 54 -6.57 2.81 5.08
C PRO A 54 -5.38 3.72 4.73
N PHE A 55 -4.56 4.08 5.72
CA PHE A 55 -3.39 4.95 5.58
C PHE A 55 -2.14 4.20 5.10
N MET A 56 -2.22 2.91 4.72
CA MET A 56 -1.04 2.24 4.17
C MET A 56 -0.70 2.76 2.78
N ILE A 57 0.60 2.85 2.46
CA ILE A 57 1.07 3.36 1.16
C ILE A 57 0.46 2.56 0.00
N GLY A 58 0.48 1.22 0.08
CA GLY A 58 -0.16 0.37 -0.93
C GLY A 58 -1.68 0.58 -1.05
N CYS A 59 -2.37 1.03 0.01
CA CYS A 59 -3.79 1.36 -0.05
C CYS A 59 -4.06 2.67 -0.80
N SER A 60 -3.21 3.69 -0.63
CA SER A 60 -3.26 4.91 -1.44
C SER A 60 -3.06 4.59 -2.92
N LEU A 61 -2.06 3.76 -3.25
CA LEU A 61 -1.75 3.34 -4.62
C LEU A 61 -2.90 2.52 -5.25
N TRP A 62 -3.46 1.55 -4.50
CA TRP A 62 -4.64 0.80 -4.93
C TRP A 62 -5.85 1.71 -5.15
N GLY A 63 -6.07 2.69 -4.28
CA GLY A 63 -7.11 3.71 -4.45
C GLY A 63 -6.97 4.50 -5.75
N GLN A 64 -5.75 4.89 -6.12
CA GLN A 64 -5.51 5.58 -7.40
C GLN A 64 -5.81 4.69 -8.60
N CYS A 65 -5.40 3.41 -8.57
CA CYS A 65 -5.70 2.46 -9.64
C CYS A 65 -7.21 2.21 -9.78
N GLN A 66 -7.94 2.05 -8.67
CA GLN A 66 -9.39 1.86 -8.69
C GLN A 66 -10.15 3.08 -9.21
N ASN A 67 -9.69 4.29 -8.85
CA ASN A 67 -10.32 5.53 -9.26
C ASN A 67 -9.94 5.96 -10.68
N GLY A 68 -9.03 5.23 -11.35
CA GLY A 68 -8.54 5.54 -12.69
C GLY A 68 -7.63 6.76 -12.75
N THR A 69 -7.08 7.21 -11.62
CA THR A 69 -6.06 8.28 -11.57
C THR A 69 -4.64 7.74 -11.73
N ALA A 70 -4.47 6.42 -11.64
CA ALA A 70 -3.28 5.68 -11.98
C ALA A 70 -3.65 4.53 -12.93
N SER A 71 -2.73 4.15 -13.81
CA SER A 71 -2.89 3.02 -14.72
C SER A 71 -1.54 2.60 -15.25
N GLY A 72 -1.32 1.31 -15.51
CA GLY A 72 -0.04 0.84 -16.04
C GLY A 72 0.36 -0.49 -15.45
N THR A 73 1.66 -0.79 -15.54
CA THR A 73 2.26 -2.05 -15.09
C THR A 73 1.86 -2.38 -13.65
N TYR A 74 2.03 -1.44 -12.71
CA TYR A 74 1.84 -1.73 -11.29
C TYR A 74 0.40 -1.61 -10.78
N CYS A 75 -0.57 -1.30 -11.64
CA CYS A 75 -2.00 -1.30 -11.27
C CYS A 75 -2.67 -2.68 -11.36
N VAL A 76 -1.89 -3.77 -11.42
CA VAL A 76 -2.42 -5.13 -11.31
C VAL A 76 -2.46 -5.57 -9.85
N LEU A 77 -3.48 -6.34 -9.49
CA LEU A 77 -3.76 -6.69 -8.10
C LEU A 77 -2.62 -7.44 -7.37
N PRO A 78 -1.90 -8.39 -7.99
CA PRO A 78 -0.79 -9.07 -7.31
C PRO A 78 0.34 -8.11 -6.89
N SER A 79 0.62 -7.10 -7.72
CA SER A 79 1.62 -6.07 -7.45
C SER A 79 1.21 -5.24 -6.24
N LEU A 80 -0.03 -4.71 -6.26
CA LEU A 80 -0.58 -3.88 -5.18
C LEU A 80 -0.72 -4.63 -3.85
N VAL A 81 -1.17 -5.89 -3.87
CA VAL A 81 -1.17 -6.74 -2.67
C VAL A 81 0.26 -6.93 -2.16
N GLY A 82 1.20 -7.13 -3.08
CA GLY A 82 2.61 -7.31 -2.75
C GLY A 82 3.22 -6.11 -2.06
N ASP A 83 2.91 -4.89 -2.50
CA ASP A 83 3.38 -3.66 -1.85
C ASP A 83 2.92 -3.59 -0.38
N VAL A 84 1.64 -3.88 -0.14
CA VAL A 84 1.05 -3.89 1.21
C VAL A 84 1.65 -5.01 2.07
N CYS A 85 1.79 -6.21 1.51
CA CYS A 85 2.20 -7.39 2.25
C CYS A 85 3.71 -7.51 2.46
N ILE A 86 4.54 -6.84 1.66
CA ILE A 86 5.97 -6.70 1.96
C ILE A 86 6.20 -5.75 3.13
N ASP A 87 5.45 -4.65 3.19
CA ASP A 87 5.49 -3.72 4.32
C ASP A 87 4.99 -4.40 5.62
N MET A 88 3.81 -5.03 5.56
CA MET A 88 3.17 -5.64 6.74
C MET A 88 2.74 -7.10 6.50
N PRO A 89 3.68 -8.05 6.43
CA PRO A 89 3.39 -9.44 6.04
C PRO A 89 2.49 -10.19 7.02
N ARG A 90 2.26 -9.68 8.23
CA ARG A 90 1.44 -10.35 9.24
C ARG A 90 0.00 -9.84 9.30
N MET A 91 -0.39 -8.97 8.38
CA MET A 91 -1.76 -8.50 8.30
C MET A 91 -2.69 -9.55 7.71
N LYS A 92 -3.95 -9.50 8.16
CA LYS A 92 -5.02 -10.30 7.55
C LYS A 92 -5.25 -9.85 6.12
N GLY A 93 -5.32 -10.80 5.19
CA GLY A 93 -5.34 -10.57 3.75
C GLY A 93 -3.97 -10.79 3.10
N CYS A 94 -2.89 -10.93 3.87
CA CYS A 94 -1.57 -11.27 3.33
C CYS A 94 -1.27 -12.77 3.31
N GLU A 95 -2.16 -13.63 3.82
CA GLU A 95 -1.88 -15.06 3.93
C GLU A 95 -1.63 -15.70 2.56
N ALA A 96 -2.47 -15.38 1.57
CA ALA A 96 -2.30 -15.88 0.21
C ALA A 96 -1.04 -15.35 -0.48
N TYR A 97 -0.78 -14.04 -0.36
CA TYR A 97 0.42 -13.44 -0.94
C TYR A 97 1.69 -14.05 -0.33
N ASN A 98 1.76 -14.19 0.98
CA ASN A 98 2.92 -14.80 1.63
C ASN A 98 3.13 -16.25 1.22
N ALA A 99 2.04 -17.00 1.08
CA ALA A 99 2.06 -18.40 0.66
C ALA A 99 2.54 -18.57 -0.79
N LEU A 100 2.13 -17.68 -1.70
CA LEU A 100 2.48 -17.76 -3.12
C LEU A 100 3.79 -17.05 -3.46
N CYS A 101 3.96 -15.83 -2.96
CA CYS A 101 4.95 -14.85 -3.41
C CYS A 101 5.99 -14.49 -2.35
N GLY A 102 5.75 -14.77 -1.06
CA GLY A 102 6.65 -14.37 0.04
C GLY A 102 7.96 -15.16 0.12
N GLY A 103 8.11 -16.24 -0.65
CA GLY A 103 9.33 -17.05 -0.69
C GLY A 103 10.25 -16.68 -1.85
N ASN A 104 11.57 -16.70 -1.62
CA ASN A 104 12.61 -16.37 -2.62
C ASN A 104 12.67 -17.31 -3.85
N ALA A 105 11.85 -18.37 -3.91
CA ALA A 105 11.92 -19.41 -4.93
C ALA A 105 10.52 -19.78 -5.47
N THR A 106 9.56 -18.85 -5.44
CA THR A 106 8.27 -19.09 -6.07
C THR A 106 8.42 -19.34 -7.58
N ALA A 107 7.70 -20.32 -8.10
CA ALA A 107 7.56 -20.54 -9.53
C ALA A 107 6.39 -19.74 -10.12
N VAL A 108 5.49 -19.22 -9.29
CA VAL A 108 4.24 -18.56 -9.70
C VAL A 108 4.52 -17.29 -10.48
N GLU A 109 4.23 -17.28 -11.78
CA GLU A 109 4.51 -16.15 -12.69
C GLU A 109 3.83 -14.85 -12.25
N GLN A 110 2.60 -14.96 -11.73
CA GLN A 110 1.81 -13.83 -11.21
C GLN A 110 2.52 -13.06 -10.08
N CYS A 111 3.46 -13.68 -9.35
CA CYS A 111 4.23 -13.03 -8.28
C CYS A 111 5.45 -12.25 -8.80
N MET A 112 5.86 -12.47 -10.05
CA MET A 112 7.13 -11.97 -10.60
C MET A 112 6.93 -10.91 -11.68
N SER A 113 5.81 -10.93 -12.40
CA SER A 113 5.60 -10.09 -13.57
C SER A 113 4.16 -9.55 -13.68
N PRO A 114 3.93 -8.29 -13.28
CA PRO A 114 4.84 -7.46 -12.48
C PRO A 114 4.83 -7.91 -11.03
N GLY A 115 6.00 -7.84 -10.40
CA GLY A 115 6.12 -7.95 -8.96
C GLY A 115 5.61 -6.69 -8.25
N PRO A 116 5.88 -6.57 -6.94
CA PRO A 116 5.75 -5.32 -6.19
C PRO A 116 6.47 -4.16 -6.87
N ILE A 117 6.02 -2.95 -6.59
CA ILE A 117 6.65 -1.71 -7.06
C ILE A 117 8.09 -1.66 -6.54
N PRO A 118 9.08 -1.43 -7.42
CA PRO A 118 10.46 -1.31 -7.01
C PRO A 118 10.64 -0.12 -6.08
N ASP A 119 11.38 -0.33 -4.98
CA ASP A 119 11.70 0.70 -3.99
C ASP A 119 10.48 1.41 -3.39
N VAL A 120 9.31 0.77 -3.39
CA VAL A 120 8.11 1.30 -2.74
C VAL A 120 8.36 1.58 -1.26
N LEU A 121 7.90 2.73 -0.80
CA LEU A 121 8.04 3.12 0.59
C LEU A 121 7.21 2.21 1.48
N THR A 122 7.78 1.84 2.62
CA THR A 122 6.98 1.30 3.72
C THR A 122 6.13 2.41 4.33
N THR A 123 4.98 2.04 4.90
CA THR A 123 4.11 2.97 5.64
C THR A 123 4.87 3.62 6.80
N PHE A 124 5.76 2.85 7.43
CA PHE A 124 6.58 3.36 8.54
C PHE A 124 7.60 4.40 8.06
N THR A 125 8.33 4.12 6.98
CA THR A 125 9.32 5.06 6.41
C THR A 125 8.66 6.35 5.92
N ALA A 126 7.52 6.24 5.24
CA ALA A 126 6.76 7.41 4.79
C ALA A 126 6.32 8.27 5.98
N LYS A 127 5.83 7.63 7.05
CA LYS A 127 5.48 8.30 8.30
C LYS A 127 6.67 9.04 8.92
N GLU A 128 7.83 8.40 9.08
CA GLU A 128 9.01 9.03 9.66
C GLU A 128 9.48 10.25 8.86
N GLY A 129 9.48 10.14 7.53
CA GLY A 129 9.81 11.27 6.65
C GLY A 129 8.85 12.43 6.80
N LEU A 130 7.56 12.12 6.86
CA LEU A 130 6.51 13.12 7.03
C LEU A 130 6.58 13.83 8.38
N GLU A 131 6.76 13.09 9.47
CA GLU A 131 6.94 13.65 10.81
C GLU A 131 8.18 14.56 10.85
N SER A 132 9.29 14.13 10.25
CA SER A 132 10.53 14.94 10.17
C SER A 132 10.33 16.24 9.38
N LEU A 133 9.64 16.18 8.24
CA LEU A 133 9.33 17.37 7.43
C LEU A 133 8.41 18.33 8.18
N CYS A 134 7.37 17.80 8.84
CA CYS A 134 6.41 18.60 9.59
C CYS A 134 6.97 19.23 10.88
N ASP A 135 7.97 18.63 11.50
CA ASP A 135 8.63 19.18 12.68
C ASP A 135 9.54 20.39 12.33
N THR A 136 10.03 20.45 11.09
CA THR A 136 10.93 21.50 10.63
C THR A 136 10.22 22.61 9.85
N HIS A 137 9.11 22.28 9.18
CA HIS A 137 8.34 23.19 8.36
C HIS A 137 6.84 22.95 8.53
N CYS A 138 6.04 24.00 8.74
CA CYS A 138 4.59 23.88 8.59
C CYS A 138 4.27 23.81 7.10
N MET A 139 3.64 22.71 6.68
CA MET A 139 3.16 22.51 5.32
C MET A 139 1.74 21.97 5.32
N ALA A 140 1.03 22.20 4.22
CA ALA A 140 -0.31 21.69 4.06
C ALA A 140 -0.35 20.17 4.28
N GLY A 141 -1.23 19.73 5.19
CA GLY A 141 -1.37 18.33 5.63
C GLY A 141 -0.60 17.97 6.91
N CYS A 142 0.28 18.84 7.43
CA CYS A 142 1.03 18.57 8.66
C CYS A 142 0.16 18.54 9.92
N GLY A 143 -0.95 19.26 9.96
CA GLY A 143 -1.89 19.22 11.06
C GLY A 143 -2.60 17.88 11.20
N ALA A 144 -2.85 17.18 10.08
CA ALA A 144 -3.44 15.85 10.08
C ALA A 144 -2.40 14.73 10.27
N CYS A 145 -1.19 14.91 9.75
CA CYS A 145 -0.24 13.81 9.55
C CYS A 145 1.12 13.98 10.26
N GLY A 146 1.41 15.14 10.84
CA GLY A 146 2.66 15.39 11.56
C GLY A 146 2.72 14.73 12.95
N SER A 147 3.81 14.99 13.68
CA SER A 147 4.11 14.39 15.00
C SER A 147 3.05 14.64 16.08
N SER A 148 2.26 15.70 15.92
CA SER A 148 1.15 16.07 16.82
C SER A 148 -0.22 15.56 16.34
N GLY A 149 -0.29 15.03 15.11
CA GLY A 149 -1.49 14.52 14.49
C GLY A 149 -1.82 13.10 14.96
N ASP A 150 -3.10 12.75 14.89
CA ASP A 150 -3.52 11.36 14.99
C ASP A 150 -3.35 10.72 13.61
N TRP A 151 -2.42 9.77 13.49
CA TRP A 151 -2.18 9.06 12.22
C TRP A 151 -3.43 8.39 11.65
N THR A 152 -4.42 8.08 12.49
CA THR A 152 -5.70 7.55 12.01
C THR A 152 -6.55 8.60 11.28
N THR A 153 -6.24 9.88 11.46
CA THR A 153 -6.86 11.02 10.75
C THR A 153 -6.07 11.47 9.53
N CYS A 154 -4.82 11.02 9.38
CA CYS A 154 -4.06 11.21 8.16
C CYS A 154 -4.54 10.22 7.10
N THR A 155 -5.50 10.66 6.28
CA THR A 155 -6.17 9.78 5.32
C THR A 155 -5.25 9.30 4.18
N ASP A 156 -4.22 10.07 3.82
CA ASP A 156 -3.33 9.72 2.71
C ASP A 156 -1.87 10.20 2.96
N PRO A 157 -1.08 9.47 3.77
CA PRO A 157 0.33 9.75 4.04
C PRO A 157 1.14 10.02 2.78
N LEU A 158 0.93 9.14 1.78
CA LEU A 158 1.75 9.10 0.59
C LEU A 158 1.60 10.40 -0.18
N MET A 159 0.37 10.88 -0.34
CA MET A 159 0.09 12.09 -1.10
C MET A 159 0.59 13.35 -0.40
N VAL A 160 0.55 13.41 0.93
CA VAL A 160 1.14 14.53 1.68
C VAL A 160 2.66 14.52 1.54
N LEU A 161 3.31 13.36 1.72
CA LEU A 161 4.76 13.23 1.52
C LEU A 161 5.17 13.56 0.09
N ALA A 162 4.44 13.05 -0.90
CA ALA A 162 4.67 13.32 -2.31
C ALA A 162 4.61 14.82 -2.60
N ARG A 163 3.59 15.52 -2.07
CA ARG A 163 3.49 16.97 -2.24
C ARG A 163 4.68 17.70 -1.66
N MET A 164 5.10 17.37 -0.43
CA MET A 164 6.24 18.02 0.22
C MET A 164 7.52 17.81 -0.58
N CYS A 165 7.74 16.58 -1.05
CA CYS A 165 8.90 16.25 -1.85
C CYS A 165 8.88 16.89 -3.25
N PHE A 166 7.71 17.11 -3.82
CA PHE A 166 7.56 17.87 -5.05
C PHE A 166 7.85 19.37 -4.86
N GLU A 167 7.37 19.97 -3.76
CA GLU A 167 7.61 21.40 -3.50
C GLU A 167 9.06 21.67 -3.07
N MET A 168 9.74 20.68 -2.50
CA MET A 168 11.10 20.80 -1.99
C MET A 168 11.95 19.58 -2.33
N GLU A 169 12.20 19.37 -3.62
CA GLU A 169 12.93 18.20 -4.15
C GLU A 169 14.31 17.94 -3.52
N MET A 170 14.94 18.97 -2.93
CA MET A 170 16.27 18.86 -2.29
C MET A 170 16.23 18.59 -0.78
N MET A 171 15.07 18.27 -0.20
CA MET A 171 15.00 17.92 1.21
C MET A 171 15.63 16.55 1.47
N PRO A 172 16.58 16.43 2.41
CA PRO A 172 17.23 15.16 2.73
C PRO A 172 16.23 14.04 3.06
N GLU A 173 15.09 14.37 3.66
CA GLU A 173 14.02 13.45 4.02
C GLU A 173 13.43 12.73 2.80
N CYS A 174 13.29 13.42 1.67
CA CYS A 174 12.76 12.83 0.43
C CYS A 174 13.69 11.77 -0.16
N GLY A 175 15.01 11.99 -0.05
CA GLY A 175 16.00 10.97 -0.41
C GLY A 175 16.11 9.86 0.63
N ALA A 176 16.11 10.20 1.92
CA ALA A 176 16.29 9.26 3.02
C ALA A 176 15.13 8.26 3.15
N THR A 177 13.92 8.67 2.79
CA THR A 177 12.73 7.81 2.77
C THR A 177 12.68 6.85 1.58
N GLY A 178 13.53 7.05 0.57
CA GLY A 178 13.45 6.34 -0.70
C GLY A 178 12.40 6.89 -1.67
N PHE A 179 11.70 7.97 -1.31
CA PHE A 179 10.68 8.58 -2.18
C PHE A 179 11.25 8.97 -3.55
N THR A 180 12.41 9.64 -3.56
CA THR A 180 13.06 10.02 -4.82
C THR A 180 13.46 8.80 -5.64
N THR A 181 13.96 7.74 -5.00
CA THR A 181 14.37 6.51 -5.68
C THR A 181 13.17 5.79 -6.31
N MET A 182 12.06 5.67 -5.59
CA MET A 182 10.81 5.11 -6.13
C MET A 182 10.36 5.89 -7.38
N CYS A 183 10.41 7.23 -7.33
CA CYS A 183 9.98 8.09 -8.42
C CYS A 183 11.03 8.33 -9.53
N GLU A 184 12.26 7.83 -9.38
CA GLU A 184 13.26 7.78 -10.46
C GLU A 184 12.97 6.64 -11.45
N ASP A 185 12.22 5.62 -11.04
CA ASP A 185 11.76 4.56 -11.95
C ASP A 185 10.68 5.09 -12.91
N GLU A 186 10.96 5.00 -14.21
CA GLU A 186 10.10 5.56 -15.25
C GLU A 186 8.76 4.81 -15.38
N GLU A 187 8.70 3.51 -15.06
CA GLU A 187 7.43 2.76 -15.07
C GLU A 187 6.58 3.11 -13.86
N VAL A 188 7.19 3.30 -12.69
CA VAL A 188 6.50 3.76 -11.48
C VAL A 188 5.94 5.16 -11.70
N LYS A 189 6.76 6.08 -12.21
CA LYS A 189 6.34 7.44 -12.55
C LYS A 189 5.21 7.48 -13.57
N ALA A 190 5.30 6.66 -14.63
CA ALA A 190 4.24 6.54 -15.62
C ALA A 190 2.94 5.93 -15.05
N THR A 191 3.05 5.01 -14.09
CA THR A 191 1.88 4.39 -13.45
C THR A 191 1.21 5.33 -12.47
N PHE A 192 1.98 6.07 -11.66
CA PHE A 192 1.52 6.93 -10.56
C PHE A 192 1.96 8.40 -10.73
N PRO A 193 1.51 9.11 -11.78
CA PRO A 193 1.94 10.49 -12.04
C PRO A 193 1.52 11.46 -10.93
N LEU A 194 0.40 11.20 -10.24
CA LEU A 194 -0.01 12.00 -9.09
C LEU A 194 0.87 11.81 -7.85
N VAL A 195 1.69 10.75 -7.80
CA VAL A 195 2.68 10.59 -6.74
C VAL A 195 3.99 11.23 -7.17
N CYS A 196 4.45 10.94 -8.39
CA CYS A 196 5.82 11.23 -8.79
C CYS A 196 6.03 12.50 -9.64
N GLU A 197 4.99 13.06 -10.26
CA GLU A 197 5.14 14.20 -11.18
C GLU A 197 4.38 15.44 -10.73
N GLU A 198 3.10 15.32 -10.41
CA GLU A 198 2.26 16.46 -10.05
C GLU A 198 1.29 16.11 -8.91
N PRO A 199 1.80 15.99 -7.68
CA PRO A 199 0.94 15.72 -6.55
C PRO A 199 -0.02 16.88 -6.28
N PRO A 200 -1.32 16.60 -6.10
CA PRO A 200 -2.31 17.58 -5.74
C PRO A 200 -1.96 18.26 -4.42
N ALA A 201 -2.26 19.56 -4.32
CA ALA A 201 -2.08 20.29 -3.08
C ALA A 201 -3.08 19.77 -2.02
N PRO A 202 -2.64 19.41 -0.81
CA PRO A 202 -3.52 19.11 0.31
C PRO A 202 -4.20 20.39 0.81
N VAL A 203 -5.18 20.22 1.71
CA VAL A 203 -5.86 21.35 2.36
C VAL A 203 -4.84 22.09 3.22
N ASP A 204 -4.73 23.41 3.04
CA ASP A 204 -3.85 24.26 3.83
C ASP A 204 -4.37 24.37 5.27
N ASP A 205 -3.59 23.81 6.21
CA ASP A 205 -3.82 23.79 7.64
C ASP A 205 -2.77 24.61 8.43
N CYS A 206 -1.95 25.40 7.73
CA CYS A 206 -0.87 26.23 8.31
C CYS A 206 -1.24 27.71 8.50
N ALA A 207 -2.54 28.04 8.54
CA ALA A 207 -3.04 29.41 8.68
C ALA A 207 -3.20 29.89 10.13
#